data_AF-A0AA88HZW2-F1
#
_entry.id   AF-A0AA88HZW2-F1
#
_cell.length_a   1.000
_cell.length_b   1.000
_cell.length_c   1.000
_cell.angle_alpha   90.00
_cell.angle_beta   90.00
_cell.angle_gamma   90.00
#
_symmetry.space_group_name_H-M   'P 1'
#
loop_
_entity.id
_entity.type
_entity.pdbx_description
1 polymer ?
#
loop_
_entity_poly.entity_id
_entity_poly.type
_entity_poly.pdbx_seq_one_letter_code
_entity_poly.pdbx_strand_id
1 'polypeptide(L)'
;MVRIPKWIATQRFYFVTLQTEICPKSTANTHYFSIDEQLLYLNFYADFGPLNLAMLQRYCQKVVRKLQSANLMKKRIVHYTTMNPQKRANAAYLVGAYLVIYLKKTAEEAHSLLTAGSGPQYVPFRDASIGWAEYCITLLDCLRGIDKASKCKFFDFDDFDAEAYKHYE
;
A
#
# COMPACT_ATOMS: atom_id res chain seq x y z
N MET A 1 -10.26 17.01 2.53
CA MET A 1 -10.18 15.94 1.52
C MET A 1 -8.84 16.04 0.81
N VAL A 2 -7.85 15.23 1.21
CA VAL A 2 -6.53 15.22 0.57
C VAL A 2 -6.69 14.59 -0.81
N ARG A 3 -6.64 15.42 -1.86
CA ARG A 3 -6.69 14.98 -3.26
C ARG A 3 -5.27 14.67 -3.68
N ILE A 4 -4.96 13.39 -3.85
CA ILE A 4 -3.70 12.96 -4.48
C ILE A 4 -3.70 13.48 -5.94
N PRO A 5 -2.58 14.03 -6.45
CA PRO A 5 -2.50 14.56 -7.80
C PRO A 5 -2.86 13.52 -8.87
N LYS A 6 -3.37 14.05 -9.98
CA LYS A 6 -4.20 13.35 -10.96
C LYS A 6 -3.43 12.43 -11.91
N TRP A 7 -2.45 11.62 -11.48
CA TRP A 7 -1.77 10.68 -12.39
C TRP A 7 -1.30 9.39 -11.70
N ILE A 8 -2.16 8.37 -11.69
CA ILE A 8 -1.77 6.96 -11.52
C ILE A 8 -2.09 6.25 -12.84
N ALA A 9 -1.23 5.31 -13.25
CA ALA A 9 -1.11 4.79 -14.63
C ALA A 9 -2.25 3.86 -15.12
N THR A 10 -3.44 4.02 -14.57
CA THR A 10 -4.72 3.90 -15.28
C THR A 10 -5.57 5.01 -14.67
N GLN A 11 -6.21 5.89 -15.44
CA GLN A 11 -6.95 7.08 -14.94
C GLN A 11 -8.13 6.78 -13.97
N ARG A 12 -8.16 5.58 -13.36
CA ARG A 12 -9.18 5.04 -12.48
C ARG A 12 -8.68 4.66 -11.09
N PHE A 13 -7.38 4.50 -10.81
CA PHE A 13 -6.91 4.10 -9.46
C PHE A 13 -6.50 5.30 -8.60
N TYR A 14 -7.02 5.37 -7.37
CA TYR A 14 -6.78 6.46 -6.42
C TYR A 14 -6.53 5.93 -5.01
N PHE A 15 -5.74 6.65 -4.23
CA PHE A 15 -5.52 6.42 -2.80
C PHE A 15 -6.01 7.63 -2.00
N VAL A 16 -6.66 7.42 -0.86
CA VAL A 16 -7.24 8.49 -0.04
C VAL A 16 -7.14 8.16 1.45
N THR A 17 -6.75 9.13 2.26
CA THR A 17 -6.93 9.08 3.72
C THR A 17 -8.24 9.76 4.11
N LEU A 18 -9.11 9.06 4.83
CA LEU A 18 -10.38 9.59 5.32
C LEU A 18 -10.22 10.13 6.73
N GLN A 19 -10.71 11.34 6.96
CA GLN A 19 -10.77 11.96 8.29
C GLN A 19 -11.88 11.40 9.17
N THR A 20 -12.82 10.66 8.58
CA THR A 20 -13.94 10.02 9.28
C THR A 20 -13.74 8.52 9.31
N GLU A 21 -14.23 7.88 10.38
CA GLU A 21 -14.27 6.42 10.51
C GLU A 21 -15.42 5.79 9.70
N ILE A 22 -16.32 6.62 9.15
CA ILE A 22 -17.44 6.13 8.33
C ILE A 22 -16.88 5.55 7.03
N CYS A 23 -17.09 4.25 6.85
CA CYS A 23 -16.75 3.56 5.61
C CYS A 23 -17.55 4.15 4.43
N PRO A 24 -16.88 4.68 3.39
CA PRO A 24 -17.56 5.29 2.26
C PRO A 24 -18.33 4.22 1.47
N LYS A 25 -19.62 4.47 1.24
CA LYS A 25 -20.42 3.61 0.36
C LYS A 25 -20.00 3.83 -1.09
N SER A 26 -19.88 2.73 -1.83
CA SER A 26 -19.64 2.79 -3.28
C SER A 26 -20.80 3.47 -4.00
N THR A 27 -20.50 4.23 -5.03
CA THR A 27 -21.46 4.98 -5.84
C THR A 27 -21.57 4.39 -7.25
N ALA A 28 -22.38 5.00 -8.11
CA ALA A 28 -22.46 4.65 -9.53
C ALA A 28 -21.09 4.76 -10.22
N ASN A 29 -20.26 5.73 -9.83
CA ASN A 29 -19.00 6.07 -10.52
C ASN A 29 -17.74 5.75 -9.71
N THR A 30 -17.87 5.33 -8.45
CA THR A 30 -16.72 5.07 -7.57
C THR A 30 -16.91 3.79 -6.77
N HIS A 31 -15.91 2.92 -6.82
CA HIS A 31 -15.77 1.74 -5.96
C HIS A 31 -14.75 2.05 -4.87
N TYR A 32 -15.18 2.01 -3.61
CA TYR A 32 -14.29 2.15 -2.46
C TYR A 32 -13.88 0.79 -1.91
N PHE A 33 -12.64 0.67 -1.48
CA PHE A 33 -12.17 -0.48 -0.70
C PHE A 33 -11.06 -0.07 0.26
N SER A 34 -10.88 -0.83 1.32
CA SER A 34 -9.77 -0.70 2.26
C SER A 34 -9.09 -2.05 2.48
N ILE A 35 -7.92 -2.01 3.12
CA ILE A 35 -7.18 -3.16 3.65
C ILE A 35 -6.98 -3.08 5.16
N ASP A 36 -7.42 -1.99 5.81
CA ASP A 36 -7.15 -1.67 7.22
C ASP A 36 -7.56 -2.80 8.18
N GLU A 37 -8.58 -3.60 7.82
CA GLU A 37 -9.08 -4.75 8.59
C GLU A 37 -8.88 -6.10 7.88
N GLN A 38 -8.09 -6.15 6.81
CA GLN A 38 -7.93 -7.34 5.97
C GLN A 38 -6.49 -7.82 5.86
N LEU A 39 -5.54 -6.88 5.77
CA LEU A 39 -4.11 -7.18 5.75
C LEU A 39 -3.52 -6.63 7.04
N LEU A 40 -3.58 -7.45 8.08
CA LEU A 40 -3.17 -7.09 9.44
C LEU A 40 -1.74 -7.56 9.67
N TYR A 41 -0.87 -6.61 10.02
CA TYR A 41 0.46 -6.94 10.51
C TYR A 41 0.36 -7.55 11.91
N LEU A 42 1.06 -8.67 12.13
CA LEU A 42 1.16 -9.31 13.43
C LEU A 42 2.44 -8.83 14.11
N ASN A 43 2.30 -7.95 15.09
CA ASN A 43 3.43 -7.33 15.77
C ASN A 43 4.07 -8.25 16.81
N PHE A 44 5.39 -8.12 16.99
CA PHE A 44 6.11 -8.74 18.09
C PHE A 44 6.07 -7.87 19.36
N TYR A 45 6.26 -6.56 19.20
CA TYR A 45 6.15 -5.57 20.28
C TYR A 45 5.42 -4.31 19.77
N ALA A 46 6.15 -3.23 19.50
CA ALA A 46 5.59 -1.96 19.03
C ALA A 46 5.80 -1.74 17.52
N ASP A 47 6.47 -2.66 16.83
CA ASP A 47 6.54 -2.75 15.38
C ASP A 47 5.12 -2.89 14.79
N PHE A 48 4.90 -2.28 13.63
CA PHE A 48 3.58 -2.24 13.00
C PHE A 48 3.60 -2.54 11.51
N GLY A 49 4.79 -2.78 10.94
CA GLY A 49 5.00 -2.96 9.51
C GLY A 49 6.48 -2.79 9.12
N PRO A 50 6.77 -2.73 7.81
CA PRO A 50 5.82 -2.80 6.70
C PRO A 50 5.19 -4.19 6.55
N LEU A 51 4.08 -4.28 5.81
CA LEU A 51 3.45 -5.57 5.49
C LEU A 51 4.37 -6.46 4.64
N ASN A 52 4.35 -7.77 4.89
CA ASN A 52 5.24 -8.74 4.25
C ASN A 52 4.93 -8.99 2.75
N LEU A 53 5.76 -9.81 2.09
CA LEU A 53 5.63 -10.09 0.65
C LEU A 53 4.31 -10.78 0.29
N ALA A 54 3.82 -11.72 1.10
CA ALA A 54 2.53 -12.36 0.83
C ALA A 54 1.36 -11.38 0.91
N MET A 55 1.37 -10.45 1.86
CA MET A 55 0.37 -9.39 1.95
C MET A 55 0.48 -8.40 0.79
N LEU A 56 1.71 -8.05 0.38
CA LEU A 56 1.95 -7.20 -0.78
C LEU A 56 1.45 -7.86 -2.07
N GLN A 57 1.76 -9.13 -2.31
CA GLN A 57 1.29 -9.88 -3.46
C GLN A 57 -0.25 -9.94 -3.50
N ARG A 58 -0.89 -10.26 -2.36
CA ARG A 58 -2.35 -10.29 -2.24
C ARG A 58 -2.98 -8.93 -2.52
N TYR A 59 -2.33 -7.85 -2.05
CA TYR A 59 -2.76 -6.49 -2.36
C TYR A 59 -2.69 -6.19 -3.86
N CYS A 60 -1.56 -6.49 -4.50
CA CYS A 60 -1.37 -6.30 -5.93
C CYS A 60 -2.44 -7.04 -6.73
N GLN A 61 -2.67 -8.34 -6.45
CA GLN A 61 -3.72 -9.12 -7.07
C GLN A 61 -5.11 -8.50 -6.86
N LYS A 62 -5.41 -8.00 -5.66
CA LYS A 62 -6.69 -7.35 -5.35
C LYS A 62 -6.89 -6.08 -6.19
N VAL A 63 -5.86 -5.26 -6.37
CA VAL A 63 -5.91 -4.06 -7.21
C VAL A 63 -6.12 -4.44 -8.68
N VAL A 64 -5.35 -5.40 -9.20
CA VAL A 64 -5.47 -5.90 -10.58
C VAL A 64 -6.88 -6.44 -10.85
N ARG A 65 -7.39 -7.33 -9.99
CA ARG A 65 -8.76 -7.87 -10.10
C ARG A 65 -9.82 -6.78 -10.12
N LYS A 66 -9.68 -5.74 -9.29
CA LYS A 66 -10.62 -4.61 -9.25
C LYS A 66 -10.55 -3.76 -10.52
N LEU A 67 -9.36 -3.53 -11.06
CA LEU A 67 -9.18 -2.77 -12.30
C LEU A 67 -9.69 -3.53 -13.52
N GLN A 68 -9.58 -4.85 -13.55
CA GLN A 68 -10.01 -5.71 -14.66
C GLN A 68 -11.48 -6.17 -14.56
N SER A 69 -12.14 -5.97 -13.42
CA SER A 69 -13.53 -6.40 -13.22
C SER A 69 -14.50 -5.70 -14.18
N ALA A 70 -15.27 -6.49 -14.94
CA ALA A 70 -16.30 -6.01 -15.86
C ALA A 70 -17.29 -5.02 -15.18
N ASN A 71 -17.71 -5.36 -13.96
CA ASN A 71 -18.66 -4.57 -13.17
C ASN A 71 -18.09 -3.23 -12.68
N LEU A 72 -16.76 -3.07 -12.68
CA LEU A 72 -16.06 -1.89 -12.20
C LEU A 72 -15.35 -1.10 -13.31
N MET A 73 -15.44 -1.53 -14.58
CA MET A 73 -14.68 -0.92 -15.68
C MET A 73 -14.90 0.59 -15.81
N LYS A 74 -16.13 1.06 -15.61
CA LYS A 74 -16.50 2.49 -15.69
C LYS A 74 -16.33 3.24 -14.37
N LYS A 75 -15.92 2.56 -13.29
CA LYS A 75 -15.78 3.16 -11.96
C LYS A 75 -14.33 3.55 -11.68
N ARG A 76 -14.17 4.62 -10.88
CA ARG A 76 -12.93 4.91 -10.17
C ARG A 76 -12.76 3.91 -9.04
N ILE A 77 -11.59 3.32 -8.93
CA ILE A 77 -11.19 2.41 -7.87
C ILE A 77 -10.44 3.23 -6.82
N VAL A 78 -11.03 3.41 -5.65
CA VAL A 78 -10.45 4.20 -4.56
C VAL A 78 -10.06 3.27 -3.41
N HIS A 79 -8.75 3.12 -3.20
CA HIS A 79 -8.22 2.58 -1.96
C HIS A 79 -8.30 3.66 -0.89
N TYR A 80 -9.05 3.42 0.18
CA TYR A 80 -9.06 4.33 1.33
C TYR A 80 -8.45 3.68 2.57
N THR A 81 -7.90 4.53 3.43
CA THR A 81 -7.41 4.19 4.78
C THR A 81 -7.87 5.26 5.78
N THR A 82 -7.87 4.91 7.06
CA THR A 82 -8.24 5.81 8.17
C THR A 82 -7.15 6.83 8.51
N MET A 83 -7.38 7.73 9.46
CA MET A 83 -6.34 8.64 9.97
C MET A 83 -5.29 7.96 10.87
N ASN A 84 -5.47 6.68 11.22
CA ASN A 84 -4.52 5.95 12.07
C ASN A 84 -3.12 5.96 11.42
N PRO A 85 -2.09 6.49 12.09
CA PRO A 85 -0.77 6.67 11.46
C PRO A 85 -0.14 5.38 10.93
N GLN A 86 -0.27 4.27 11.66
CA GLN A 86 0.30 2.98 11.30
C GLN A 86 -0.42 2.37 10.09
N LYS A 87 -1.76 2.37 10.10
CA LYS A 87 -2.58 1.92 8.96
C LYS A 87 -2.28 2.74 7.70
N ARG A 88 -2.12 4.05 7.84
CA ARG A 88 -1.74 4.94 6.73
C ARG A 88 -0.38 4.59 6.14
N ALA A 89 0.63 4.38 6.99
CA ALA A 89 1.97 4.01 6.53
C ALA A 89 1.97 2.67 5.79
N ASN A 90 1.29 1.65 6.32
CA ASN A 90 1.15 0.35 5.66
C ASN A 90 0.36 0.42 4.34
N ALA A 91 -0.76 1.13 4.32
CA ALA A 91 -1.57 1.31 3.11
C ALA A 91 -0.78 2.07 2.02
N ALA A 92 -0.02 3.11 2.40
CA ALA A 92 0.83 3.85 1.49
C ALA A 92 2.00 3.01 0.97
N TYR A 93 2.62 2.18 1.82
CA TYR A 93 3.62 1.19 1.40
C TYR A 93 3.07 0.25 0.33
N LEU A 94 1.91 -0.35 0.55
CA LEU A 94 1.27 -1.25 -0.42
C LEU A 94 0.97 -0.55 -1.76
N VAL A 95 0.41 0.67 -1.70
CA VAL A 95 0.14 1.47 -2.92
C VAL A 95 1.44 1.78 -3.65
N GLY A 96 2.45 2.28 -2.94
CA GLY A 96 3.73 2.66 -3.53
C GLY A 96 4.45 1.46 -4.14
N ALA A 97 4.48 0.32 -3.45
CA ALA A 97 5.07 -0.91 -3.96
C ALA A 97 4.33 -1.42 -5.21
N TYR A 98 2.99 -1.33 -5.27
CA TYR A 98 2.24 -1.61 -6.50
C TYR A 98 2.65 -0.69 -7.66
N LEU A 99 2.83 0.61 -7.40
CA LEU A 99 3.29 1.56 -8.42
C LEU A 99 4.68 1.19 -8.97
N VAL A 100 5.59 0.77 -8.10
CA VAL A 100 6.93 0.33 -8.47
C VAL A 100 6.86 -0.96 -9.31
N ILE A 101 6.18 -1.99 -8.80
CA ILE A 101 6.19 -3.34 -9.39
C ILE A 101 5.40 -3.39 -10.71
N TYR A 102 4.17 -2.86 -10.73
CA TYR A 102 3.26 -3.00 -11.88
C TYR A 102 3.26 -1.80 -12.81
N LEU A 103 3.48 -0.58 -12.29
CA LEU A 103 3.48 0.64 -13.12
C LEU A 103 4.89 1.15 -13.43
N LYS A 104 5.92 0.39 -13.04
CA LYS A 104 7.35 0.64 -13.32
C LYS A 104 7.81 2.05 -12.93
N LYS A 105 7.21 2.63 -11.89
CA LYS A 105 7.66 3.88 -11.29
C LYS A 105 8.94 3.64 -10.48
N THR A 106 9.80 4.64 -10.42
CA THR A 106 10.88 4.68 -9.44
C THR A 106 10.32 4.82 -8.02
N ALA A 107 11.11 4.42 -7.01
CA ALA A 107 10.74 4.60 -5.62
C ALA A 107 10.44 6.08 -5.29
N GLU A 108 11.24 7.01 -5.84
CA GLU A 108 11.08 8.45 -5.68
C GLU A 108 9.77 8.98 -6.29
N GLU A 109 9.42 8.54 -7.50
CA GLU A 109 8.15 8.93 -8.14
C GLU A 109 6.94 8.40 -7.35
N ALA A 110 6.98 7.13 -6.93
CA ALA A 110 5.91 6.54 -6.13
C ALA A 110 5.76 7.27 -4.78
N HIS A 111 6.86 7.57 -4.10
CA HIS A 111 6.87 8.33 -2.86
C HIS A 111 6.33 9.75 -3.07
N SER A 112 6.81 10.48 -4.09
CA SER A 112 6.36 11.83 -4.42
C SER A 112 4.85 11.90 -4.63
N LEU A 113 4.27 10.93 -5.34
CA LEU A 113 2.82 10.84 -5.54
C LEU A 113 2.06 10.65 -4.22
N LEU A 114 2.59 9.85 -3.30
CA LEU A 114 1.98 9.57 -2.00
C LEU A 114 2.10 10.73 -1.01
N THR A 115 3.07 11.63 -1.20
CA THR A 115 3.34 12.78 -0.32
C THR A 115 2.96 14.13 -0.93
N ALA A 116 2.47 14.17 -2.18
CA ALA A 116 2.13 15.42 -2.86
C ALA A 116 0.88 16.13 -2.28
N GLY A 117 0.13 15.49 -1.40
CA GLY A 117 -1.04 16.08 -0.73
C GLY A 117 -0.69 16.76 0.60
N SER A 118 -1.59 17.61 1.09
CA SER A 118 -1.46 18.34 2.36
C SER A 118 -1.72 17.49 3.62
N GLY A 119 -1.60 16.16 3.52
CA GLY A 119 -1.86 15.25 4.63
C GLY A 119 -0.68 15.19 5.63
N PRO A 120 -0.89 14.66 6.85
CA PRO A 120 0.22 14.41 7.76
C PRO A 120 1.24 13.46 7.12
N GLN A 121 2.51 13.59 7.49
CA GLN A 121 3.54 12.66 7.02
C GLN A 121 3.25 11.22 7.47
N TYR A 122 3.81 10.24 6.75
CA TYR A 122 3.75 8.83 7.16
C TYR A 122 4.75 8.59 8.27
N VAL A 123 4.32 7.92 9.34
CA VAL A 123 5.23 7.52 10.41
C VAL A 123 6.22 6.48 9.88
N PRO A 124 7.51 6.58 10.23
CA PRO A 124 8.50 5.60 9.82
C PRO A 124 8.28 4.27 10.56
N PHE A 125 8.71 3.17 9.94
CA PHE A 125 8.64 1.84 10.52
C PHE A 125 9.78 1.63 11.51
N ARG A 126 9.47 1.01 12.64
CA ARG A 126 10.40 0.73 13.73
C ARG A 126 10.69 -0.77 13.82
N ASP A 127 11.72 -1.10 14.58
CA ASP A 127 12.09 -2.48 14.87
C ASP A 127 11.20 -3.13 15.94
N ALA A 128 11.38 -4.45 16.11
CA ALA A 128 10.64 -5.32 17.01
C ALA A 128 11.21 -5.37 18.45
N SER A 129 12.27 -4.62 18.76
CA SER A 129 12.88 -4.65 20.10
C SER A 129 11.98 -3.99 21.15
N ILE A 130 12.20 -4.40 22.39
CA ILE A 130 11.55 -3.82 23.56
C ILE A 130 12.15 -2.43 23.82
N GLY A 131 11.28 -1.43 24.04
CA GLY A 131 11.68 -0.08 24.43
C GLY A 131 11.61 0.93 23.28
N TRP A 132 12.57 1.86 23.26
CA TRP A 132 12.62 2.95 22.28
C TRP A 132 13.29 2.49 20.98
N ALA A 133 12.77 2.93 19.83
CA ALA A 133 13.39 2.66 18.55
C ALA A 133 14.53 3.65 18.29
N GLU A 134 15.77 3.17 18.27
CA GLU A 134 16.95 3.99 17.94
C GLU A 134 17.05 4.28 16.45
N TYR A 135 16.52 3.40 15.62
CA TYR A 135 16.53 3.51 14.17
C TYR A 135 15.16 3.16 13.60
N CYS A 136 14.72 3.96 12.63
CA CYS A 136 13.47 3.74 11.90
C CYS A 136 13.74 3.88 10.40
N ILE A 137 13.07 3.05 9.60
CA ILE A 137 13.11 3.14 8.13
C ILE A 137 11.88 3.86 7.61
N THR A 138 12.07 4.76 6.66
CA THR A 138 10.97 5.56 6.10
C THR A 138 10.19 4.78 5.04
N LEU A 139 9.03 5.30 4.66
CA LEU A 139 8.29 4.80 3.49
C LEU A 139 9.18 4.77 2.23
N LEU A 140 10.01 5.80 2.01
CA LEU A 140 10.91 5.86 0.86
C LEU A 140 11.98 4.76 0.90
N ASP A 141 12.53 4.45 2.08
CA ASP A 141 13.52 3.39 2.23
C ASP A 141 12.92 2.03 1.88
N CYS A 142 11.69 1.74 2.35
CA CYS A 142 10.97 0.53 1.97
C CYS A 142 10.72 0.46 0.46
N LEU A 143 10.31 1.57 -0.18
CA LEU A 143 10.06 1.62 -1.63
C LEU A 143 11.34 1.42 -2.44
N ARG A 144 12.48 1.98 -2.00
CA ARG A 144 13.79 1.74 -2.61
C ARG A 144 14.21 0.27 -2.48
N GLY A 145 13.92 -0.34 -1.33
CA GLY A 145 14.10 -1.78 -1.10
C GLY A 145 13.32 -2.60 -2.13
N ILE A 146 12.02 -2.33 -2.30
CA ILE A 146 11.16 -3.01 -3.28
C ILE A 146 11.65 -2.77 -4.72
N ASP A 147 12.00 -1.54 -5.08
CA ASP A 147 12.49 -1.21 -6.43
C ASP A 147 13.78 -1.98 -6.75
N LYS A 148 14.75 -1.98 -5.84
CA LYS A 148 16.00 -2.73 -6.02
C LYS A 148 15.77 -4.24 -6.02
N ALA A 149 14.96 -4.77 -5.10
CA ALA A 149 14.63 -6.18 -5.02
C ALA A 149 13.93 -6.69 -6.29
N SER A 150 13.01 -5.89 -6.85
CA SER A 150 12.35 -6.20 -8.13
C SER A 150 13.33 -6.19 -9.30
N LYS A 151 14.21 -5.17 -9.40
CA LYS A 151 15.26 -5.09 -10.43
C LYS A 151 16.26 -6.25 -10.35
N CYS A 152 16.61 -6.68 -9.13
CA CYS A 152 17.52 -7.79 -8.87
C CYS A 152 16.83 -9.16 -8.88
N LYS A 153 15.52 -9.24 -9.14
CA LYS A 153 14.73 -10.48 -9.14
C LYS A 153 14.83 -11.27 -7.82
N PHE A 154 14.83 -10.58 -6.69
CA PHE A 154 14.73 -11.24 -5.38
C PHE A 154 13.34 -11.81 -5.11
N PHE A 155 12.33 -11.35 -5.85
CA PHE A 155 11.01 -11.94 -5.92
C PHE A 155 10.42 -11.71 -7.32
N ASP A 156 9.51 -12.59 -7.73
CA ASP A 156 8.66 -12.41 -8.91
C ASP A 156 7.22 -12.75 -8.52
N PHE A 157 6.27 -11.85 -8.73
CA PHE A 157 4.87 -12.09 -8.34
C PHE A 157 4.09 -12.93 -9.35
N ASP A 158 4.67 -13.20 -10.52
CA ASP A 158 4.09 -14.14 -11.48
C ASP A 158 4.31 -15.61 -11.05
N ASP A 159 5.35 -15.90 -10.26
CA ASP A 159 5.66 -17.23 -9.70
C ASP A 159 5.57 -17.34 -8.16
N PHE A 160 5.29 -16.24 -7.46
CA PHE A 160 5.23 -16.21 -6.00
C PHE A 160 4.06 -17.00 -5.41
N ASP A 161 4.38 -18.03 -4.62
CA ASP A 161 3.41 -18.81 -3.84
C ASP A 161 3.18 -18.19 -2.45
N ALA A 162 2.10 -17.41 -2.35
CA ALA A 162 1.70 -16.76 -1.09
C ALA A 162 1.21 -17.74 -0.01
N GLU A 163 0.71 -18.92 -0.38
CA GLU A 163 0.26 -19.91 0.60
C GLU A 163 1.46 -20.69 1.16
N ALA A 164 2.41 -21.09 0.32
CA ALA A 164 3.67 -21.66 0.78
C ALA A 164 4.45 -20.68 1.67
N TYR A 165 4.57 -19.41 1.25
CA TYR A 165 5.19 -18.37 2.08
C TYR A 165 4.54 -18.30 3.47
N LYS A 166 3.20 -18.28 3.54
CA LYS A 166 2.48 -18.20 4.80
C LYS A 166 2.61 -19.49 5.65
N HIS A 167 2.75 -20.65 5.02
CA HIS A 167 2.87 -21.92 5.74
C HIS A 167 4.21 -22.05 6.49
N TYR A 168 5.28 -21.45 5.94
CA TYR A 168 6.64 -21.54 6.48
C TYR A 168 7.10 -20.28 7.25
N GLU A 169 6.24 -19.26 7.37
CA GLU A 169 6.44 -18.09 8.24
C GLU A 169 6.15 -18.44 9.70
#